data_AF-A0A7K1IYD0-F1
#
_entry.id   AF-A0A7K1IYD0-F1
#
_cell.length_a   1.000
_cell.length_b   1.000
_cell.length_c   1.000
_cell.angle_alpha   90.00
_cell.angle_beta   90.00
_cell.angle_gamma   90.00
#
_symmetry.space_group_name_H-M   'P 1'
#
loop_
_entity.id
_entity.type
_entity.pdbx_description
1 polymer ?
#
loop_
_entity_poly.entity_id
_entity_poly.type
_entity_poly.pdbx_seq_one_letter_code
_entity_poly.pdbx_strand_id
1 'polypeptide(L)'
;MAEETSRTSRSSVRRESAGVGDIVDLVKDYAKQETLGPLKGAGRWLALGSAGATFIGLGLVLVLLGILRLLQTELHAFDGGFSWVPYVIVLALCLGMAWVALSRVKKATLGKEPN
;
A
#
# COMPACT_ATOMS: atom_id res chain seq x y z
N MET A 1 -65.92 -20.75 -3.54
CA MET A 1 -64.89 -20.67 -4.60
C MET A 1 -63.93 -19.47 -4.48
N ALA A 2 -64.00 -18.63 -3.42
CA ALA A 2 -63.14 -17.43 -3.26
C ALA A 2 -61.93 -17.61 -2.29
N GLU A 3 -61.88 -18.69 -1.51
CA GLU A 3 -60.77 -18.96 -0.57
C GLU A 3 -59.57 -19.68 -1.21
N GLU A 4 -59.77 -20.37 -2.33
CA GLU A 4 -58.73 -21.19 -2.97
C GLU A 4 -57.75 -20.32 -3.78
N THR A 5 -58.26 -19.25 -4.39
CA THR A 5 -57.48 -18.22 -5.09
C THR A 5 -56.60 -17.40 -4.15
N SER A 6 -57.03 -17.17 -2.90
CA SER A 6 -56.29 -16.37 -1.91
C SER A 6 -55.18 -17.15 -1.20
N ARG A 7 -55.33 -18.49 -1.01
CA ARG A 7 -54.25 -19.34 -0.48
C ARG A 7 -53.09 -19.53 -1.47
N THR A 8 -53.41 -19.66 -2.76
CA THR A 8 -52.42 -19.84 -3.83
C THR A 8 -51.54 -18.59 -3.96
N SER A 9 -52.16 -17.40 -3.96
CA SER A 9 -51.47 -16.11 -4.05
C SER A 9 -50.55 -15.81 -2.85
N ARG A 10 -50.93 -16.18 -1.61
CA ARG A 10 -50.04 -16.02 -0.44
C ARG A 10 -48.81 -16.93 -0.48
N SER A 11 -48.94 -18.11 -1.08
CA SER A 11 -47.82 -19.07 -1.17
C SER A 11 -46.80 -18.72 -2.25
N SER A 12 -47.22 -18.10 -3.35
CA SER A 12 -46.33 -17.65 -4.43
C SER A 12 -45.48 -16.46 -4.00
N VAL A 13 -46.11 -15.46 -3.35
CA VAL A 13 -45.40 -14.28 -2.83
C VAL A 13 -44.33 -14.67 -1.80
N ARG A 14 -44.61 -15.66 -0.93
CA ARG A 14 -43.64 -16.12 0.07
C ARG A 14 -42.46 -16.90 -0.55
N ARG A 15 -42.66 -17.68 -1.61
CA ARG A 15 -41.56 -18.36 -2.34
C ARG A 15 -40.73 -17.37 -3.16
N GLU A 16 -41.38 -16.38 -3.77
CA GLU A 16 -40.71 -15.33 -4.52
C GLU A 16 -39.85 -14.45 -3.61
N SER A 17 -40.34 -14.12 -2.40
CA SER A 17 -39.57 -13.44 -1.36
C SER A 17 -38.35 -14.26 -0.91
N ALA A 18 -38.50 -15.58 -0.78
CA ALA A 18 -37.41 -16.49 -0.44
C ALA A 18 -36.37 -16.56 -1.57
N GLY A 19 -36.80 -16.64 -2.83
CA GLY A 19 -35.90 -16.64 -3.99
C GLY A 19 -35.17 -15.31 -4.22
N VAL A 20 -35.84 -14.17 -4.01
CA VAL A 20 -35.21 -12.84 -4.13
C VAL A 20 -34.18 -12.62 -3.02
N GLY A 21 -34.47 -13.05 -1.79
CA GLY A 21 -33.51 -13.02 -0.68
C GLY A 21 -32.24 -13.82 -0.99
N ASP A 22 -32.41 -15.05 -1.51
CA ASP A 22 -31.30 -15.92 -1.88
C ASP A 22 -30.42 -15.31 -2.99
N ILE A 23 -31.02 -14.67 -4.00
CA ILE A 23 -30.27 -13.99 -5.07
C ILE A 23 -29.47 -12.80 -4.52
N VAL A 24 -30.08 -12.01 -3.62
CA VAL A 24 -29.42 -10.87 -2.97
C VAL A 24 -28.23 -11.33 -2.12
N ASP A 25 -28.39 -12.43 -1.37
CA ASP A 25 -27.31 -12.99 -0.57
C ASP A 25 -26.17 -13.54 -1.45
N LEU A 26 -26.48 -14.19 -2.58
CA LEU A 26 -25.48 -14.62 -3.56
C LEU A 26 -24.69 -13.47 -4.17
N VAL A 27 -25.35 -12.36 -4.54
CA VAL A 27 -24.67 -11.17 -5.07
C VAL A 27 -23.78 -10.53 -3.99
N LYS A 28 -24.26 -10.48 -2.75
CA LYS A 28 -23.52 -9.92 -1.61
C LYS A 28 -22.29 -10.75 -1.26
N ASP A 29 -22.40 -12.07 -1.30
CA ASP A 29 -21.28 -12.98 -1.07
C ASP A 29 -20.28 -12.94 -2.22
N TYR A 30 -20.74 -12.84 -3.48
CA TYR A 30 -19.86 -12.64 -4.63
C TYR A 30 -19.09 -11.32 -4.54
N ALA A 31 -19.78 -10.21 -4.22
CA ALA A 31 -19.14 -8.91 -4.03
C ALA A 31 -18.08 -8.96 -2.91
N LYS A 32 -18.34 -9.70 -1.83
CA LYS A 32 -17.35 -9.96 -0.77
C LYS A 32 -16.19 -10.83 -1.25
N GLN A 33 -16.44 -11.84 -2.08
CA GLN A 33 -15.41 -12.73 -2.60
C GLN A 33 -14.45 -12.00 -3.55
N GLU A 34 -15.00 -11.23 -4.48
CA GLU A 34 -14.28 -10.37 -5.42
C GLU A 34 -13.45 -9.29 -4.71
N THR A 35 -13.90 -8.79 -3.56
CA THR A 35 -13.20 -7.69 -2.86
C THR A 35 -12.23 -8.17 -1.79
N LEU A 36 -12.58 -9.18 -0.99
CA LEU A 36 -11.79 -9.60 0.17
C LEU A 36 -10.56 -10.43 -0.21
N GLY A 37 -10.65 -11.21 -1.30
CA GLY A 37 -9.52 -11.96 -1.84
C GLY A 37 -8.33 -11.06 -2.19
N PRO A 38 -8.49 -10.08 -3.09
CA PRO A 38 -7.41 -9.16 -3.45
C PRO A 38 -7.00 -8.23 -2.31
N LEU A 39 -7.93 -7.79 -1.45
CA LEU A 39 -7.63 -6.87 -0.35
C LEU A 39 -6.73 -7.52 0.72
N LYS A 40 -6.97 -8.79 1.04
CA LYS A 40 -6.13 -9.53 2.00
C LYS A 40 -4.72 -9.78 1.46
N GLY A 41 -4.60 -10.01 0.15
CA GLY A 41 -3.31 -10.12 -0.54
C GLY A 41 -2.54 -8.80 -0.56
N ALA A 42 -3.21 -7.70 -0.93
CA ALA A 42 -2.65 -6.36 -0.94
C ALA A 42 -2.21 -5.90 0.47
N GLY A 43 -3.02 -6.19 1.49
CA GLY A 43 -2.68 -5.86 2.88
C GLY A 43 -1.38 -6.53 3.35
N ARG A 44 -1.14 -7.80 3.00
CA ARG A 44 0.12 -8.49 3.33
C ARG A 44 1.32 -7.85 2.62
N TRP A 45 1.18 -7.56 1.34
CA TRP A 45 2.24 -6.92 0.53
C TRP A 45 2.57 -5.52 1.03
N LEU A 46 1.55 -4.73 1.38
CA LEU A 46 1.74 -3.41 1.97
C LEU A 46 2.42 -3.49 3.33
N ALA A 47 2.00 -4.42 4.20
CA ALA A 47 2.60 -4.58 5.51
C ALA A 47 4.10 -4.98 5.42
N LEU A 48 4.43 -5.93 4.54
CA LEU A 48 5.82 -6.33 4.29
C LEU A 48 6.61 -5.19 3.65
N GLY A 49 6.00 -4.46 2.71
CA GLY A 49 6.60 -3.29 2.08
C GLY A 49 6.90 -2.18 3.09
N SER A 50 5.96 -1.87 3.98
CA SER A 50 6.14 -0.84 5.02
C SER A 50 7.19 -1.25 6.04
N ALA A 51 7.21 -2.52 6.46
CA ALA A 51 8.23 -3.03 7.37
C ALA A 51 9.62 -2.94 6.74
N GLY A 52 9.76 -3.42 5.50
CA GLY A 52 11.02 -3.33 4.74
C GLY A 52 11.47 -1.87 4.54
N ALA A 53 10.56 -0.98 4.16
CA ALA A 53 10.85 0.44 4.00
C ALA A 53 11.32 1.08 5.32
N THR A 54 10.74 0.68 6.45
CA THR A 54 11.15 1.16 7.78
C THR A 54 12.57 0.72 8.11
N PHE A 55 12.89 -0.57 7.93
CA PHE A 55 14.25 -1.08 8.17
C PHE A 55 15.29 -0.46 7.24
N ILE A 56 14.98 -0.32 5.95
CA ILE A 56 15.87 0.32 4.97
C ILE A 56 16.07 1.79 5.33
N GLY A 57 15.00 2.53 5.64
CA GLY A 57 15.08 3.93 6.03
C GLY A 57 15.92 4.13 7.29
N LEU A 58 15.73 3.27 8.30
CA LEU A 58 16.53 3.31 9.52
C LEU A 58 18.01 3.01 9.25
N GLY A 59 18.31 1.97 8.47
CA GLY A 59 19.67 1.65 8.07
C GLY A 59 20.35 2.78 7.30
N LEU A 60 19.59 3.46 6.43
CA LEU A 60 20.06 4.61 5.66
C LEU A 60 20.49 5.77 6.57
N VAL A 61 19.67 6.08 7.58
CA VAL A 61 19.97 7.12 8.57
C VAL A 61 21.24 6.77 9.34
N LEU A 62 21.37 5.52 9.79
CA LEU A 62 22.57 5.07 10.50
C LEU A 62 23.83 5.16 9.65
N VAL A 63 23.75 4.80 8.35
CA VAL A 63 24.87 4.95 7.41
C VAL A 63 25.23 6.42 7.21
N LEU A 64 24.25 7.31 7.01
CA LEU A 64 24.49 8.75 6.86
C LEU A 64 25.16 9.34 8.11
N LEU A 65 24.70 8.96 9.31
CA LEU A 65 25.33 9.35 10.57
C LEU A 65 26.75 8.79 10.71
N GLY A 66 26.97 7.54 10.30
CA GLY A 66 28.29 6.91 10.28
C GLY A 66 29.26 7.63 9.36
N ILE A 67 28.83 7.98 8.15
CA ILE A 67 29.62 8.77 7.19
C ILE A 67 29.91 10.16 7.77
N LEU A 68 28.90 10.87 8.29
CA LEU A 68 29.09 12.17 8.92
C LEU A 68 30.14 12.11 10.02
N ARG A 69 30.04 11.09 10.88
CA ARG A 69 30.96 10.88 11.98
C ARG A 69 32.36 10.55 11.51
N LEU A 70 32.51 9.73 10.47
CA LEU A 70 33.81 9.41 9.89
C LEU A 70 34.48 10.66 9.30
N LEU A 71 33.73 11.49 8.59
CA LEU A 71 34.23 12.76 8.05
C LEU A 71 34.64 13.74 9.16
N GLN A 72 33.94 13.75 10.29
CA GLN A 72 34.26 14.66 11.39
C GLN A 72 35.35 14.15 12.33
N THR A 73 35.49 12.82 12.47
CA THR A 73 36.40 12.22 13.46
C THR A 73 37.77 11.92 12.88
N GLU A 74 37.82 11.42 11.63
CA GLU A 74 39.08 10.98 11.02
C GLU A 74 39.74 12.05 10.14
N LEU A 75 38.96 13.03 9.66
CA LEU A 75 39.44 14.05 8.72
C LEU A 75 39.52 15.42 9.40
N HIS A 76 40.68 15.71 10.00
CA HIS A 76 40.98 17.03 10.60
C HIS A 76 40.98 18.18 9.58
N ALA A 77 40.95 17.89 8.27
CA ALA A 77 40.87 18.89 7.21
C ALA A 77 39.59 19.76 7.28
N PHE A 78 38.56 19.29 7.97
CA PHE A 78 37.29 20.00 8.14
C PHE A 78 37.18 20.74 9.48
N ASP A 79 38.25 20.82 10.27
CA ASP A 79 38.21 21.51 11.56
C ASP A 79 38.14 23.04 11.41
N GLY A 80 37.54 23.69 12.40
CA GLY A 80 37.40 25.15 12.45
C GLY A 80 36.44 25.71 11.38
N GLY A 81 36.96 26.54 10.48
CA GLY A 81 36.16 27.29 9.50
C GLY A 81 35.46 26.42 8.44
N PHE A 82 35.92 25.17 8.23
CA PHE A 82 35.32 24.23 7.28
C PHE A 82 34.40 23.18 7.93
N SER A 83 34.06 23.34 9.21
CA SER A 83 33.22 22.40 9.96
C SER A 83 31.82 22.20 9.38
N TRP A 84 31.34 23.14 8.56
CA TRP A 84 30.07 23.05 7.85
C TRP A 84 30.09 22.08 6.65
N VAL A 85 31.27 21.80 6.08
CA VAL A 85 31.43 21.02 4.84
C VAL A 85 30.96 19.55 4.99
N PRO A 86 31.29 18.81 6.06
CA PRO A 86 30.79 17.47 6.27
C PRO A 86 29.25 17.37 6.23
N TYR A 87 28.55 18.38 6.78
CA TYR A 87 27.09 18.41 6.78
C TYR A 87 26.53 18.60 5.36
N VAL A 88 27.15 19.44 4.54
CA VAL A 88 26.74 19.66 3.15
C VAL A 88 26.99 18.41 2.29
N ILE A 89 28.10 17.71 2.51
CA ILE A 89 28.37 16.43 1.83
C ILE A 89 27.28 15.41 2.17
N VAL A 90 26.96 15.24 3.45
CA VAL A 90 25.95 14.28 3.91
C VAL A 90 24.55 14.69 3.44
N LEU A 91 24.25 15.99 3.39
CA LEU A 91 23.00 16.50 2.79
C LEU A 91 22.90 16.15 1.31
N ALA A 92 23.97 16.36 0.53
CA ALA A 92 24.00 16.01 -0.88
C ALA A 92 23.83 14.49 -1.10
N LEU A 93 24.46 13.66 -0.27
CA LEU A 93 24.27 12.21 -0.27
C LEU A 93 22.81 11.84 0.04
N CYS A 94 22.20 12.46 1.05
CA CYS A 94 20.80 12.24 1.40
C CYS A 94 19.87 12.59 0.24
N LEU A 95 20.07 13.74 -0.43
CA LEU A 95 19.31 14.14 -1.60
C LEU A 95 19.50 13.18 -2.78
N GLY A 96 20.74 12.73 -3.02
CA GLY A 96 21.03 11.74 -4.06
C GLY A 96 20.32 10.42 -3.80
N MET A 97 20.33 9.93 -2.56
CA MET A 97 19.61 8.71 -2.17
C MET A 97 18.10 8.87 -2.30
N ALA A 98 17.55 10.02 -1.88
CA ALA A 98 16.14 10.34 -2.05
C ALA A 98 15.75 10.36 -3.54
N TRP A 99 16.57 10.98 -4.39
CA TRP A 99 16.37 10.98 -5.83
C TRP A 99 16.40 9.57 -6.43
N VAL A 100 17.37 8.72 -6.02
CA VAL A 100 17.41 7.32 -6.45
C VAL A 100 16.15 6.59 -5.99
N ALA A 101 15.74 6.73 -4.73
CA ALA A 101 14.52 6.11 -4.21
C ALA A 101 13.28 6.51 -5.02
N LEU A 102 13.12 7.81 -5.30
CA LEU A 102 12.03 8.34 -6.13
C LEU A 102 12.11 7.85 -7.57
N SER A 103 13.30 7.70 -8.15
CA SER A 103 13.49 7.21 -9.53
C SER A 103 13.06 5.74 -9.71
N ARG A 104 13.07 4.95 -8.62
CA ARG A 104 12.66 3.53 -8.65
C ARG A 104 11.16 3.34 -8.54
N VAL A 105 10.41 4.38 -8.21
CA VAL A 105 8.94 4.33 -8.23
C VAL A 105 8.49 4.27 -9.69
N LYS A 106 8.11 3.08 -10.16
CA LYS A 106 7.55 2.91 -11.50
C LYS A 106 6.24 3.70 -11.59
N LYS A 107 6.13 4.60 -12.57
CA LYS A 107 4.86 5.27 -12.89
C LYS A 107 3.87 4.20 -13.35
N ALA A 108 2.82 3.95 -12.58
CA ALA A 108 1.72 3.09 -13.02
C ALA A 108 1.01 3.80 -14.18
N THR A 109 1.20 3.32 -15.40
CA THR A 109 0.37 3.73 -16.54
C THR A 109 -0.99 3.06 -16.39
N LEU A 110 -1.98 3.77 -15.83
CA LEU A 110 -3.39 3.45 -16.05
C LEU A 110 -3.69 3.73 -17.54
N GLY A 111 -3.73 2.69 -18.37
CA GLY A 111 -4.12 2.78 -19.78
C GLY A 111 -2.98 2.59 -20.77
N LYS A 112 -2.63 1.33 -21.04
CA LYS A 112 -2.10 0.96 -22.35
C LYS A 112 -2.62 -0.43 -22.67
N GLU A 113 -3.74 -0.48 -23.37
CA GLU A 113 -4.15 -1.71 -24.05
C GLU A 113 -3.08 -2.02 -25.11
N PRO A 114 -2.45 -3.20 -25.07
CA PRO A 114 -1.63 -3.66 -26.17
C PRO A 114 -2.55 -4.07 -27.32
N ASN A 115 -2.41 -3.38 -28.46
CA ASN A 115 -2.83 -3.90 -29.76
C ASN A 115 -1.94 -5.08 -30.16
#